data_AF-A0A3D1CPS9-F1
#
_entry.id   AF-A0A3D1CPS9-F1
#
_cell.length_a   1.000
_cell.length_b   1.000
_cell.length_c   1.000
_cell.angle_alpha   90.00
_cell.angle_beta   90.00
_cell.angle_gamma   90.00
#
_symmetry.space_group_name_H-M   'P 1'
#
loop_
_entity.id
_entity.type
_entity.pdbx_description
1 polymer ?
#
loop_
_entity_poly.entity_id
_entity_poly.type
_entity_poly.pdbx_seq_one_letter_code
_entity_poly.pdbx_strand_id
1 'polypeptide(L)'
;MENTLESVYKRLQTLKKKRRDLAKSFRDELAQNARYGEIVEEMQKLREEKKGIENMVRTASDMAEMEALKADIHGDQEMLSDMSLNKFLAQENVEIVDDMNVRWVPAFTVRFKKD
;
A
#
# COMPACT_ATOMS: atom_id res chain seq x y z
N MET A 1 -12.09 25.42 18.48
CA MET A 1 -12.50 24.03 18.78
C MET A 1 -11.24 23.27 19.13
N GLU A 2 -11.14 22.80 20.37
CA GLU A 2 -10.01 22.02 20.88
C GLU A 2 -9.91 20.68 20.12
N ASN A 3 -8.74 20.38 19.54
CA ASN A 3 -8.52 19.14 18.80
C ASN A 3 -8.18 17.99 19.77
N THR A 4 -9.19 17.35 20.36
CA THR A 4 -8.99 16.10 21.12
C THR A 4 -8.75 14.91 20.19
N LEU A 5 -8.07 13.87 20.67
CA LEU A 5 -7.77 12.65 19.90
C LEU A 5 -9.05 12.02 19.32
N GLU A 6 -10.11 11.94 20.12
CA GLU A 6 -11.40 11.38 19.74
C GLU A 6 -12.10 12.24 18.69
N SER A 7 -12.00 13.57 18.78
CA SER A 7 -12.62 14.48 17.81
C SER A 7 -11.92 14.43 16.45
N VAL A 8 -10.59 14.32 16.42
CA VAL A 8 -9.81 14.11 15.19
C VAL A 8 -10.11 12.74 14.58
N TYR A 9 -10.19 11.68 15.39
CA TYR A 9 -10.54 10.34 14.92
C TYR A 9 -11.96 10.30 14.32
N LYS A 10 -12.95 10.87 15.01
CA LYS A 10 -14.33 10.97 14.49
C LYS A 10 -14.39 11.76 13.18
N ARG A 11 -13.68 12.89 13.09
CA ARG A 11 -13.58 13.69 11.86
C ARG A 11 -12.97 12.87 10.71
N LEU A 12 -11.88 12.15 10.97
CA LEU A 12 -11.24 11.25 10.00
C LEU A 12 -12.21 10.18 9.48
N GLN A 13 -12.97 9.54 10.37
CA GLN A 13 -13.95 8.51 9.99
C GLN A 13 -15.07 9.08 9.12
N THR A 14 -15.59 10.27 9.46
CA THR A 14 -16.60 10.96 8.66
C THR A 14 -16.09 11.29 7.26
N LEU A 15 -14.86 11.81 7.14
CA LEU A 15 -14.23 12.09 5.84
C LEU A 15 -14.02 10.81 5.01
N LYS A 16 -13.54 9.73 5.64
CA LYS A 16 -13.40 8.41 5.00
C LYS A 16 -14.74 7.87 4.51
N LYS A 17 -15.84 8.08 5.25
CA LYS A 17 -17.19 7.70 4.83
C LYS A 17 -17.62 8.49 3.60
N LYS A 18 -17.57 9.83 3.65
CA LYS A 18 -17.92 10.69 2.51
C LYS A 18 -17.14 10.33 1.24
N ARG A 19 -15.83 10.09 1.35
CA ARG A 19 -15.00 9.63 0.23
C ARG A 19 -15.49 8.31 -0.35
N ARG A 20 -15.83 7.34 0.50
CA ARG A 20 -16.35 6.03 0.05
C ARG A 20 -17.69 6.17 -0.67
N ASP A 21 -18.58 7.02 -0.15
CA ASP A 21 -19.90 7.25 -0.74
C ASP A 21 -19.76 7.87 -2.14
N LEU A 22 -18.90 8.89 -2.31
CA LEU A 22 -18.59 9.49 -3.62
C LEU A 22 -17.92 8.49 -4.58
N ALA A 23 -16.96 7.70 -4.09
CA ALA A 23 -16.31 6.68 -4.91
C ALA A 23 -17.24 5.53 -5.29
N LYS A 24 -18.35 5.35 -4.55
CA LYS A 24 -19.39 4.39 -4.90
C LYS A 24 -20.30 4.97 -5.98
N SER A 25 -20.82 6.18 -5.81
CA SER A 25 -21.69 6.81 -6.82
C SER A 25 -21.00 6.89 -8.19
N PHE A 26 -19.72 7.29 -8.20
CA PHE A 26 -18.93 7.33 -9.42
C PHE A 26 -18.77 5.94 -10.08
N ARG A 27 -18.58 4.88 -9.27
CA ARG A 27 -18.53 3.50 -9.79
C ARG A 27 -19.86 3.04 -10.36
N ASP A 28 -20.95 3.40 -9.69
CA ASP A 28 -22.31 3.04 -10.12
C ASP A 28 -22.65 3.74 -11.46
N GLU A 29 -22.25 5.01 -11.62
CA GLU A 29 -22.37 5.74 -12.89
C GLU A 29 -21.52 5.12 -14.01
N LEU A 30 -20.27 4.77 -13.71
CA LEU A 30 -19.40 4.08 -14.68
C LEU A 30 -19.99 2.73 -15.10
N ALA A 31 -20.57 1.96 -14.18
CA ALA A 31 -21.18 0.67 -14.47
C ALA A 31 -22.41 0.77 -15.38
N GLN A 32 -23.10 1.91 -15.39
CA GLN A 32 -24.23 2.17 -16.29
C GLN A 32 -23.78 2.59 -17.70
N ASN A 33 -22.50 2.93 -17.89
CA ASN A 33 -21.97 3.32 -19.19
C ASN A 33 -21.58 2.06 -20.00
N ALA A 34 -22.33 1.78 -21.07
CA ALA A 34 -22.10 0.61 -21.92
C ALA A 34 -20.68 0.58 -22.53
N ARG A 35 -20.16 1.72 -22.99
CA ARG A 35 -18.82 1.82 -23.57
C ARG A 35 -17.72 1.56 -22.54
N TYR A 36 -17.93 2.00 -21.30
CA TYR A 36 -17.03 1.68 -20.20
C TYR A 36 -16.99 0.17 -19.94
N GLY A 37 -18.15 -0.50 -19.95
CA GLY A 37 -18.25 -1.96 -19.84
C GLY A 37 -17.46 -2.69 -20.92
N GLU A 38 -17.63 -2.30 -22.19
CA GLU A 38 -16.89 -2.86 -23.33
C GLU A 38 -15.37 -2.74 -23.15
N ILE A 39 -14.89 -1.54 -22.76
CA ILE A 39 -13.46 -1.30 -22.55
C ILE A 39 -12.93 -2.14 -21.38
N VAL A 40 -13.73 -2.34 -20.32
CA VAL A 40 -13.34 -3.20 -19.19
C VAL A 40 -13.17 -4.66 -19.63
N GLU A 41 -14.07 -5.17 -20.47
CA GLU A 41 -13.98 -6.53 -21.02
C GLU A 41 -12.77 -6.69 -21.96
N GLU A 42 -12.53 -5.72 -22.85
CA GLU A 42 -11.35 -5.71 -23.71
C GLU A 42 -10.05 -5.69 -22.90
N MET A 43 -9.99 -4.86 -21.86
CA MET A 43 -8.86 -4.83 -20.93
C MET A 43 -8.68 -6.18 -20.22
N GLN A 44 -9.76 -6.88 -19.87
CA GLN A 44 -9.65 -8.19 -19.24
C GLN A 44 -9.02 -9.21 -20.20
N LYS A 45 -9.46 -9.27 -21.46
CA LYS A 45 -8.86 -10.14 -22.49
C LYS A 45 -7.38 -9.85 -22.68
N LEU A 46 -7.02 -8.57 -22.82
CA LEU A 46 -5.63 -8.14 -22.96
C LEU A 46 -4.78 -8.50 -21.72
N ARG A 47 -5.34 -8.42 -20.51
CA ARG A 47 -4.65 -8.84 -19.28
C ARG A 47 -4.43 -10.35 -19.23
N GLU A 48 -5.40 -11.13 -19.68
CA GLU A 48 -5.28 -12.59 -19.75
C GLU A 48 -4.22 -13.01 -20.77
N GLU A 49 -4.21 -12.40 -21.96
CA GLU A 49 -3.17 -12.59 -22.97
C GLU A 49 -1.79 -12.21 -22.45
N LYS A 50 -1.66 -11.02 -21.84
CA LYS A 50 -0.42 -10.56 -21.21
C LYS A 50 0.06 -11.55 -20.15
N LYS A 51 -0.84 -12.00 -19.26
CA LYS A 51 -0.50 -12.97 -18.21
C LYS A 51 -0.07 -14.31 -18.80
N GLY A 52 -0.67 -14.74 -19.91
CA GLY A 52 -0.25 -15.92 -20.67
C GLY A 52 1.20 -15.80 -21.14
N ILE A 53 1.55 -14.68 -21.77
CA ILE A 53 2.93 -14.41 -22.23
C ILE A 53 3.90 -14.37 -21.04
N GLU A 54 3.55 -13.66 -19.97
CA GLU A 54 4.38 -13.58 -18.77
C GLU A 54 4.61 -14.97 -18.16
N ASN A 55 3.59 -15.83 -18.10
CA ASN A 55 3.72 -17.19 -17.57
C ASN A 55 4.52 -18.11 -18.48
N MET A 56 4.52 -17.89 -19.80
CA MET A 56 5.36 -18.64 -20.75
C MET A 56 6.85 -18.33 -20.58
N VAL A 57 7.17 -17.07 -20.26
CA VAL A 57 8.56 -16.62 -20.05
C VAL A 57 9.05 -16.98 -18.64
N ARG A 58 8.15 -17.01 -17.65
CA ARG A 58 8.51 -17.19 -16.26
C ARG A 58 8.83 -18.66 -15.94
N THR A 59 10.01 -18.92 -15.40
CA THR A 59 10.38 -20.27 -14.98
C THR A 59 9.91 -20.55 -13.54
N ALA A 60 9.77 -21.83 -13.19
CA ALA A 60 9.44 -22.22 -11.81
C ALA A 60 10.53 -21.80 -10.80
N SER A 61 11.80 -21.75 -11.24
CA SER A 61 12.91 -21.25 -10.44
C SER A 61 12.80 -19.76 -10.15
N ASP A 62 12.45 -18.93 -11.14
CA ASP A 62 12.30 -17.48 -10.94
C ASP A 62 11.17 -17.17 -9.94
N MET A 63 10.11 -17.98 -9.94
CA MET A 63 9.01 -17.84 -8.98
C MET A 63 9.44 -18.20 -7.56
N ALA A 64 10.21 -19.27 -7.39
CA ALA A 64 10.72 -19.66 -6.08
C ALA A 64 11.68 -18.61 -5.52
N GLU A 65 12.58 -18.09 -6.36
CA GLU A 65 13.51 -17.01 -5.98
C GLU A 65 12.75 -15.72 -5.65
N MET A 66 11.74 -15.36 -6.44
CA MET A 66 10.91 -14.18 -6.16
C MET A 66 10.16 -14.30 -4.82
N GLU A 67 9.61 -15.47 -4.50
CA GLU A 67 8.93 -15.67 -3.21
C GLU A 67 9.92 -15.68 -2.03
N ALA A 68 11.12 -16.24 -2.21
CA ALA A 68 12.19 -16.15 -1.21
C ALA A 68 12.61 -14.69 -0.97
N LEU A 69 12.86 -13.93 -2.04
CA LEU A 69 13.20 -12.50 -1.95
C LEU A 69 12.10 -11.69 -1.28
N LYS A 70 10.81 -11.99 -1.53
CA LYS A 70 9.71 -11.33 -0.83
C LYS A 70 9.73 -11.61 0.67
N ALA A 71 10.00 -12.85 1.05
CA ALA A 71 10.09 -13.22 2.47
C ALA A 71 11.25 -12.51 3.15
N ASP A 72 12.42 -12.47 2.52
CA ASP A 72 13.61 -11.79 3.02
C ASP A 72 13.38 -10.28 3.15
N ILE A 73 12.86 -9.64 2.10
CA ILE A 73 12.52 -8.20 2.13
C ILE A 73 11.53 -7.90 3.24
N HIS A 74 10.52 -8.76 3.43
CA HIS A 74 9.54 -8.55 4.49
C HIS A 74 10.17 -8.66 5.88
N GLY A 75 11.02 -9.67 6.11
CA GLY A 75 11.75 -9.83 7.36
C GLY A 75 12.68 -8.65 7.65
N ASP A 76 13.42 -8.17 6.65
CA ASP A 76 14.30 -7.01 6.79
C ASP A 76 13.52 -5.72 7.09
N GLN A 77 12.33 -5.54 6.49
CA GLN A 77 11.45 -4.41 6.79
C GLN A 77 10.92 -4.43 8.22
N GLU A 78 10.55 -5.61 8.74
CA GLU A 78 10.15 -5.78 10.14
C GLU A 78 11.32 -5.46 11.07
N MET A 79 12.50 -6.03 10.81
CA MET A 79 13.70 -5.78 11.60
C MET A 79 14.08 -4.29 11.61
N LEU A 80 14.07 -3.63 10.44
CA LEU A 80 14.34 -2.20 10.32
C LEU A 80 13.34 -1.37 11.13
N SER A 81 12.06 -1.76 11.11
CA SER A 81 11.01 -1.08 11.88
C SER A 81 11.22 -1.22 13.38
N ASP A 82 11.54 -2.42 13.86
CA ASP A 82 11.80 -2.71 15.26
C ASP A 82 13.05 -1.98 15.76
N MET A 83 14.13 -2.00 14.99
CA MET A 83 15.35 -1.26 15.31
C MET A 83 15.09 0.25 15.39
N SER A 84 14.35 0.80 14.41
CA SER A 84 14.01 2.22 14.37
C SER A 84 13.14 2.63 15.56
N LEU A 85 12.16 1.80 15.94
CA LEU A 85 11.31 2.03 17.11
C LEU A 85 12.11 1.98 18.42
N ASN A 86 12.97 0.97 18.57
CA ASN A 86 13.81 0.82 19.76
C ASN A 86 14.76 2.02 19.96
N LYS A 87 15.41 2.47 18.88
CA LYS A 87 16.25 3.67 18.91
C LYS A 87 15.46 4.93 19.26
N PHE A 88 14.26 5.08 18.69
CA PHE A 88 13.38 6.19 19.01
C PHE A 88 12.97 6.19 20.50
N LEU A 89 12.60 5.03 21.06
CA LEU A 89 12.28 4.87 22.48
C LEU A 89 13.48 5.16 23.39
N ALA A 90 14.70 4.80 22.95
CA ALA A 90 15.95 5.10 23.64
C ALA A 90 16.40 6.57 23.51
N GLN A 91 15.62 7.44 22.87
CA GLN A 91 15.97 8.83 22.57
C GLN A 91 17.24 8.99 21.71
N GLU A 92 17.59 7.96 20.95
CA GLU A 92 18.68 8.01 19.97
C GLU A 92 18.22 8.66 18.66
N ASN A 93 19.15 9.28 17.92
CA ASN A 93 18.86 9.78 16.59
C ASN A 93 18.63 8.60 15.63
N VAL A 94 17.49 8.60 14.94
CA VAL A 94 17.12 7.57 13.96
C VAL A 94 17.26 8.14 12.56
N GLU A 95 18.35 7.80 11.89
CA GLU A 95 18.62 8.24 10.52
C GLU A 95 19.44 7.21 9.75
N ILE A 96 19.28 7.21 8.44
CA ILE A 96 20.07 6.41 7.50
C ILE A 96 20.68 7.39 6.50
N VAL A 97 21.97 7.23 6.21
CA VAL A 97 22.64 7.95 5.12
C VAL A 97 22.91 6.93 4.03
N ASP A 98 22.44 7.20 2.81
CA ASP A 98 22.64 6.31 1.67
C ASP A 98 23.98 6.56 0.96
N ASP A 99 24.27 5.75 -0.06
CA ASP A 99 25.50 5.83 -0.85
C ASP A 99 25.68 7.17 -1.59
N MET A 100 24.59 7.92 -1.79
CA MET A 100 24.61 9.25 -2.41
C MET A 100 24.68 10.38 -1.36
N ASN A 101 24.94 10.03 -0.10
CA ASN A 101 25.00 10.95 1.03
C ASN A 101 23.66 11.67 1.29
N VAL A 102 22.54 11.05 0.92
CA VAL A 102 21.19 11.54 1.23
C VAL A 102 20.73 10.99 2.58
N ARG A 103 20.21 11.87 3.42
CA ARG A 103 19.71 11.55 4.75
C ARG A 103 18.24 11.16 4.72
N TRP A 104 17.94 10.00 5.29
CA TRP A 104 16.61 9.43 5.46
C TRP A 104 16.25 9.39 6.95
N VAL A 105 15.01 9.74 7.28
CA VAL A 105 14.46 9.71 8.64
C VAL A 105 13.19 8.86 8.68
N PRO A 106 12.88 8.19 9.80
CA PRO A 106 11.70 7.32 9.88
C PRO A 106 10.41 8.13 9.83
N ALA A 107 9.42 7.63 9.08
CA ALA A 107 8.07 8.17 9.05
C ALA A 107 7.12 7.32 9.91
N PHE A 108 6.88 7.75 11.15
CA PHE A 108 5.95 7.06 12.05
C PHE A 108 4.49 7.34 11.67
N THR A 109 3.73 6.27 11.38
CA THR A 109 2.30 6.37 11.06
C THR A 109 1.46 5.63 12.10
N VAL A 110 0.55 6.33 12.76
CA VAL A 110 -0.42 5.74 13.68
C VAL A 110 -1.67 5.29 12.93
N ARG A 111 -2.06 4.02 13.07
CA ARG A 111 -3.28 3.46 12.49
C ARG A 111 -4.09 2.73 13.56
N PHE A 112 -5.31 3.20 13.80
CA PHE A 112 -6.28 2.51 14.65
C PHE A 112 -6.96 1.38 13.86
N LYS A 113 -7.02 0.18 14.44
CA LYS A 113 -7.80 -0.97 13.96
C LYS A 113 -8.96 -1.22 14.91
N LYS A 114 -10.04 -1.81 14.38
CA LYS A 114 -11.15 -2.29 15.21
C LYS A 114 -10.71 -3.62 15.83
N ASP A 115 -10.95 -3.78 17.13
CA ASP A 115 -10.81 -5.06 17.84
C ASP A 115 -11.93 -6.02 17.42
#